data_AF-A0A0D8B5K5-F1
#
_entry.id   AF-A0A0D8B5K5-F1
#
_cell.length_a   1.000
_cell.length_b   1.000
_cell.length_c   1.000
_cell.angle_alpha   90.00
_cell.angle_beta   90.00
_cell.angle_gamma   90.00
#
_symmetry.space_group_name_H-M   'P 1'
#
loop_
_entity.id
_entity.type
_entity.pdbx_description
1 polymer ?
#
loop_
_entity_poly.entity_id
_entity_poly.type
_entity_poly.pdbx_seq_one_letter_code
_entity_poly.pdbx_strand_id
1 'polypeptide(L)'
;MCRRAVQPSVPVSEFVGFRFPPEVIVLAVRWYLRYSLSYRDVEELLAERGITVDHVTIYRWVQRFTPLLVEAARPCRHSPGDRWFVDETHVKVAGRWTSLYRAIDQIGQVIDVLAAERRDLAPTRRFFTRALSHSRKPAEATTDRAPAYPRALDEQLPTAGHVDVARANNRIESDHSRLTARLRPMRGLKHLRSAQTISSGHALIQNIRRGHCELGTDTDPRLRLTTGFAELTLAI
;
A
#
# COMPACT_ATOMS: atom_id res chain seq x y z
N MET A 1 -45.70 15.12 -3.94
CA MET A 1 -44.50 15.89 -4.36
C MET A 1 -43.35 14.92 -4.59
N CYS A 2 -43.08 14.54 -5.85
CA CYS A 2 -41.93 13.71 -6.21
C CYS A 2 -40.65 14.54 -6.10
N ARG A 3 -39.78 14.22 -5.14
CA ARG A 3 -38.40 14.71 -5.14
C ARG A 3 -37.67 14.03 -6.29
N ARG A 4 -37.35 14.81 -7.30
CA ARG A 4 -36.48 14.45 -8.43
C ARG A 4 -35.14 14.01 -7.84
N ALA A 5 -34.85 12.71 -7.89
CA ALA A 5 -33.55 12.19 -7.52
C ALA A 5 -32.51 12.84 -8.44
N VAL A 6 -31.62 13.64 -7.86
CA VAL A 6 -30.42 14.13 -8.54
C VAL A 6 -29.63 12.88 -8.91
N GLN A 7 -29.53 12.59 -10.21
CA GLN A 7 -28.63 11.53 -10.67
C GLN A 7 -27.21 11.89 -10.21
N PRO A 8 -26.45 10.96 -9.60
CA PRO A 8 -25.03 11.20 -9.36
C PRO A 8 -24.37 11.44 -10.71
N SER A 9 -23.65 12.56 -10.85
CA SER A 9 -22.78 12.82 -11.99
C SER A 9 -21.85 11.62 -12.17
N VAL A 10 -21.76 11.07 -13.38
CA VAL A 10 -20.75 10.07 -13.71
C VAL A 10 -19.39 10.65 -13.31
N PRO A 11 -18.62 10.00 -12.41
CA PRO A 11 -17.34 10.53 -11.99
C PRO A 11 -16.44 10.67 -13.22
N VAL A 12 -15.86 11.86 -13.38
CA VAL A 12 -14.91 12.15 -14.47
C VAL A 12 -13.66 11.32 -14.18
N SER A 13 -13.23 10.51 -15.15
CA SER A 13 -12.04 9.68 -15.01
C SER A 13 -10.82 10.51 -14.61
N GLU A 14 -10.02 9.99 -13.67
CA GLU A 14 -8.79 10.62 -13.16
C GLU A 14 -7.67 10.71 -14.22
N PHE A 15 -7.87 10.09 -15.39
CA PHE A 15 -6.98 10.14 -16.54
C PHE A 15 -7.30 11.30 -17.52
N VAL A 16 -8.37 12.07 -17.29
CA VAL A 16 -8.70 13.22 -18.15
C VAL A 16 -7.54 14.23 -18.16
N GLY A 17 -7.16 14.65 -19.36
CA GLY A 17 -6.07 15.60 -19.59
C GLY A 17 -4.67 14.96 -19.70
N PHE A 18 -4.54 13.65 -19.56
CA PHE A 18 -3.27 12.95 -19.83
C PHE A 18 -3.12 12.62 -21.32
N ARG A 19 -1.92 12.86 -21.86
CA ARG A 19 -1.58 12.51 -23.25
C ARG A 19 -1.51 11.01 -23.51
N PHE A 20 -1.14 10.23 -22.49
CA PHE A 20 -0.94 8.79 -22.62
C PHE A 20 -2.20 8.03 -22.20
N PRO A 21 -2.53 6.90 -22.87
CA PRO A 21 -3.65 6.06 -22.47
C PRO A 21 -3.52 5.58 -21.01
N PRO A 22 -4.66 5.39 -20.29
CA PRO A 22 -4.65 4.87 -18.92
C PRO A 22 -3.83 3.59 -18.76
N GLU A 23 -3.90 2.69 -19.75
CA GLU A 23 -3.22 1.40 -19.73
C GLU A 23 -1.69 1.57 -19.70
N VAL A 24 -1.15 2.56 -20.41
CA VAL A 24 0.28 2.88 -20.43
C VAL A 24 0.72 3.45 -19.08
N ILE A 25 -0.07 4.39 -18.54
CA ILE A 25 0.21 5.02 -17.25
C ILE A 25 0.21 3.96 -16.14
N VAL A 26 -0.85 3.17 -16.07
CA VAL A 26 -1.04 2.15 -15.03
C VAL A 26 -0.02 1.02 -15.18
N LEU A 27 0.36 0.65 -16.41
CA LEU A 27 1.45 -0.29 -16.65
C LEU A 27 2.78 0.20 -16.05
N ALA A 28 3.14 1.46 -16.30
CA ALA A 28 4.35 2.07 -15.77
C ALA A 28 4.34 2.12 -14.24
N VAL A 29 3.21 2.54 -13.65
CA VAL A 29 3.01 2.57 -12.19
C VAL A 29 3.13 1.16 -11.60
N ARG A 30 2.47 0.18 -12.20
CA ARG A 30 2.50 -1.22 -11.75
C ARG A 30 3.90 -1.81 -11.81
N TRP A 31 4.63 -1.65 -12.92
CA TRP A 31 6.00 -2.12 -13.03
C TRP A 31 6.90 -1.49 -11.98
N TYR A 32 6.77 -0.18 -11.79
CA TYR A 32 7.53 0.51 -10.76
C TYR A 32 7.20 -0.03 -9.37
N LEU A 33 5.93 -0.17 -8.97
CA LEU A 33 5.59 -0.66 -7.63
C LEU A 33 5.98 -2.14 -7.41
N ARG A 34 5.96 -2.95 -8.48
CA ARG A 34 6.17 -4.39 -8.44
C ARG A 34 7.64 -4.80 -8.42
N TYR A 35 8.42 -4.28 -9.35
CA TYR A 35 9.80 -4.71 -9.60
C TYR A 35 10.77 -3.69 -9.02
N SER A 36 11.98 -4.13 -8.66
CA SER A 36 13.01 -3.25 -8.09
C SER A 36 13.69 -2.39 -9.16
N LEU A 37 12.88 -1.68 -9.94
CA LEU A 37 13.25 -0.80 -11.04
C LEU A 37 13.41 0.65 -10.57
N SER A 38 14.34 1.36 -11.18
CA SER A 38 14.45 2.81 -11.17
C SER A 38 13.40 3.43 -12.12
N TYR A 39 13.15 4.74 -12.04
CA TYR A 39 12.26 5.40 -13.00
C TYR A 39 12.85 5.41 -14.42
N ARG A 40 14.18 5.40 -14.55
CA ARG A 40 14.87 5.33 -15.85
C ARG A 40 14.73 3.95 -16.47
N ASP A 41 14.79 2.89 -15.65
CA ASP A 41 14.56 1.53 -16.14
C ASP A 41 13.13 1.39 -16.71
N VAL A 42 12.13 2.01 -16.08
CA VAL A 42 10.74 2.02 -16.60
C VAL A 42 10.63 2.84 -17.89
N GLU A 43 11.34 3.97 -17.99
CA GLU A 43 11.45 4.75 -19.23
C GLU A 43 12.06 3.92 -20.37
N GLU A 44 13.17 3.23 -20.12
CA GLU A 44 13.84 2.35 -21.10
C GLU A 44 12.91 1.19 -21.53
N LEU A 45 12.24 0.53 -20.58
CA LEU A 45 11.27 -0.55 -20.87
C LEU A 45 10.06 -0.07 -21.69
N LEU A 46 9.65 1.19 -21.55
CA LEU A 46 8.60 1.78 -22.38
C LEU A 46 9.13 2.17 -23.76
N ALA A 47 10.37 2.67 -23.85
CA ALA A 47 11.02 3.00 -25.11
C ALA A 47 11.21 1.76 -26.00
N GLU A 48 11.58 0.61 -25.43
CA GLU A 48 11.63 -0.68 -26.13
C GLU A 48 10.29 -1.07 -26.77
N ARG A 49 9.18 -0.53 -26.27
CA ARG A 49 7.81 -0.74 -26.79
C ARG A 49 7.31 0.41 -27.65
N GLY A 50 8.18 1.33 -28.06
CA GLY A 50 7.84 2.49 -28.89
C GLY A 50 7.14 3.62 -28.15
N ILE A 51 7.17 3.63 -26.81
CA ILE A 51 6.52 4.65 -25.98
C ILE A 51 7.59 5.56 -25.39
N THR A 52 7.75 6.76 -25.95
CA THR A 52 8.71 7.76 -25.46
C THR A 52 8.11 8.61 -24.34
N VAL A 53 8.58 8.43 -23.11
CA VAL A 53 8.17 9.22 -21.94
C VAL A 53 9.34 9.39 -20.98
N ASP A 54 9.54 10.62 -20.49
CA ASP A 54 10.63 10.93 -19.54
C ASP A 54 10.37 10.35 -18.15
N HIS A 55 11.41 9.82 -17.49
CA HIS A 55 11.35 9.27 -16.12
C HIS A 55 10.70 10.19 -15.07
N VAL A 56 10.79 11.52 -15.20
CA VAL A 56 10.12 12.47 -14.29
C VAL A 56 8.61 12.42 -14.47
N THR A 57 8.13 12.18 -15.70
CA THR A 57 6.70 11.96 -15.96
C THR A 57 6.23 10.67 -15.31
N ILE A 58 7.02 9.59 -15.39
CA ILE A 58 6.73 8.32 -14.70
C ILE A 58 6.70 8.52 -13.18
N TYR A 59 7.65 9.30 -12.62
CA TYR A 59 7.62 9.69 -11.21
C TYR A 59 6.29 10.38 -10.83
N ARG A 60 5.86 11.36 -11.63
CA ARG A 60 4.58 12.06 -11.40
C ARG A 60 3.40 11.11 -11.45
N TRP A 61 3.38 10.16 -12.39
CA TRP A 61 2.34 9.13 -12.47
C TRP A 61 2.32 8.25 -11.22
N VAL A 62 3.47 7.76 -10.76
CA VAL A 62 3.54 6.96 -9.52
C VAL A 62 3.04 7.76 -8.33
N GLN A 63 3.44 9.03 -8.19
CA GLN A 63 2.97 9.86 -7.08
C GLN A 63 1.46 10.18 -7.14
N ARG A 64 0.89 10.34 -8.34
CA ARG A 64 -0.52 10.68 -8.55
C ARG A 64 -1.43 9.47 -8.45
N PHE A 65 -1.16 8.41 -9.20
CA PHE A 65 -2.10 7.31 -9.39
C PHE A 65 -1.97 6.22 -8.33
N THR A 66 -0.83 6.06 -7.66
CA THR A 66 -0.71 5.03 -6.61
C THR A 66 -1.71 5.23 -5.47
N PRO A 67 -1.92 6.44 -4.91
CA PRO A 67 -2.95 6.64 -3.90
C PRO A 67 -4.36 6.33 -4.41
N LEU A 68 -4.70 6.75 -5.64
CA LEU A 68 -6.00 6.47 -6.25
C LEU A 68 -6.26 4.97 -6.39
N LEU A 69 -5.29 4.22 -6.92
CA LEU A 69 -5.35 2.76 -7.04
C LEU A 69 -5.45 2.06 -5.68
N VAL A 70 -4.74 2.57 -4.67
CA VAL A 70 -4.79 2.01 -3.29
C VAL A 70 -6.18 2.19 -2.67
N GLU A 71 -6.79 3.37 -2.85
CA GLU A 71 -8.12 3.69 -2.35
C GLU A 71 -9.21 2.91 -3.11
N ALA A 72 -9.14 2.87 -4.45
CA ALA A 72 -10.07 2.09 -5.28
C ALA A 72 -10.03 0.58 -4.97
N ALA A 73 -8.87 0.06 -4.56
CA ALA A 73 -8.74 -1.34 -4.16
C ALA A 73 -9.28 -1.64 -2.76
N ARG A 74 -9.52 -0.65 -1.88
CA ARG A 74 -9.94 -0.91 -0.48
C ARG A 74 -11.23 -1.71 -0.38
N PRO A 75 -12.33 -1.37 -1.08
CA PRO A 75 -13.58 -2.12 -0.99
C PRO A 75 -13.45 -3.55 -1.49
N CYS A 76 -12.45 -3.81 -2.36
CA CYS A 76 -12.19 -5.13 -2.92
C CYS A 76 -11.34 -6.01 -2.01
N ARG A 77 -10.79 -5.50 -0.89
CA ARG A 77 -9.97 -6.30 0.02
C ARG A 77 -10.84 -7.28 0.81
N HIS A 78 -10.32 -8.47 1.06
CA HIS A 78 -10.95 -9.36 2.02
C HIS A 78 -10.95 -8.71 3.41
N SER A 79 -11.92 -9.09 4.25
CA SER A 79 -11.90 -8.69 5.66
C SER A 79 -10.63 -9.26 6.30
N PRO A 80 -9.77 -8.43 6.93
CA PRO A 80 -8.61 -8.94 7.65
C PRO A 80 -9.02 -9.92 8.74
N GLY A 81 -8.18 -10.92 8.99
CA GLY A 81 -8.40 -11.86 10.07
C GLY A 81 -8.26 -11.26 11.48
N ASP A 82 -8.67 -12.02 12.49
CA ASP A 82 -8.75 -11.57 13.89
C ASP A 82 -7.41 -11.43 14.63
N ARG A 83 -6.30 -11.88 14.04
CA ARG A 83 -4.97 -11.77 14.66
C ARG A 83 -4.06 -10.91 13.82
N TRP A 84 -3.68 -9.76 14.36
CA TRP A 84 -2.83 -8.80 13.69
C TRP A 84 -1.39 -8.90 14.20
N PHE A 85 -0.44 -8.74 13.29
CA PHE A 85 0.98 -8.57 13.59
C PHE A 85 1.35 -7.16 13.18
N VAL A 86 1.79 -6.35 14.14
CA VAL A 86 2.10 -4.93 13.95
C VAL A 86 3.52 -4.66 14.37
N ASP A 87 4.29 -4.03 13.49
CA ASP A 87 5.69 -3.74 13.73
C ASP A 87 6.14 -2.58 12.85
N GLU A 88 7.25 -1.96 13.21
CA GLU A 88 7.90 -0.92 12.42
C GLU A 88 9.18 -1.42 11.78
N THR A 89 9.39 -1.04 10.52
CA THR A 89 10.69 -1.13 9.88
C THR A 89 11.25 0.26 9.59
N HIS A 90 12.55 0.35 9.30
CA HIS A 90 13.21 1.62 9.06
C HIS A 90 13.58 1.75 7.59
N VAL A 91 13.22 2.89 6.99
CA VAL A 91 13.60 3.26 5.63
C VAL A 91 14.34 4.59 5.64
N LYS A 92 15.28 4.79 4.72
CA LYS A 92 15.98 6.07 4.58
C LYS A 92 15.16 7.04 3.72
N VAL A 93 14.84 8.20 4.28
CA VAL A 93 14.18 9.32 3.60
C VAL A 93 15.04 10.57 3.77
N ALA A 94 15.46 11.20 2.66
CA ALA A 94 16.38 12.34 2.64
C ALA A 94 17.64 12.12 3.49
N GLY A 95 18.16 10.89 3.52
CA GLY A 95 19.34 10.52 4.32
C GLY A 95 19.06 10.25 5.81
N ARG A 96 17.83 10.46 6.28
CA ARG A 96 17.41 10.22 7.67
C ARG A 96 16.63 8.91 7.79
N TRP A 97 16.78 8.21 8.90
CA TRP A 97 15.94 7.05 9.20
C TRP A 97 14.53 7.50 9.52
N THR A 98 13.55 6.82 8.92
CA THR A 98 12.12 7.07 9.07
C THR A 98 11.44 5.75 9.41
N SER A 99 10.55 5.78 10.39
CA SER A 99 9.78 4.62 10.80
C SER A 99 8.65 4.37 9.81
N LEU A 100 8.47 3.11 9.45
CA LEU A 100 7.41 2.63 8.59
C LEU A 100 6.61 1.58 9.36
N TYR A 101 5.49 2.01 9.91
CA TYR A 101 4.52 1.17 10.60
C TYR A 101 3.81 0.28 9.58
N ARG A 102 3.65 -0.99 9.90
CA ARG A 102 2.93 -1.96 9.08
C ARG A 102 2.10 -2.88 9.96
N ALA A 103 0.96 -3.32 9.43
CA ALA A 103 0.14 -4.36 10.02
C ALA A 103 -0.18 -5.41 8.96
N ILE A 104 -0.05 -6.67 9.33
CA ILE A 104 -0.52 -7.81 8.55
C ILE A 104 -1.42 -8.70 9.41
N ASP A 105 -2.31 -9.45 8.80
CA ASP A 105 -3.10 -10.45 9.51
C ASP A 105 -2.43 -11.84 9.53
N GLN A 106 -3.11 -12.83 10.11
CA GLN A 106 -2.60 -14.20 10.22
C GLN A 106 -2.44 -14.97 8.90
N ILE A 107 -3.00 -14.48 7.80
CA ILE A 107 -2.83 -15.08 6.47
C ILE A 107 -1.86 -14.25 5.59
N GLY A 108 -1.33 -13.16 6.13
CA GLY A 108 -0.32 -12.33 5.47
C GLY A 108 -0.90 -11.23 4.57
N GLN A 109 -2.19 -10.90 4.72
CA GLN A 109 -2.80 -9.73 4.11
C GLN A 109 -2.26 -8.48 4.78
N VAL A 110 -1.78 -7.52 3.99
CA VAL A 110 -1.35 -6.22 4.51
C VAL A 110 -2.58 -5.35 4.78
N ILE A 111 -2.75 -4.98 6.03
CA ILE A 111 -3.90 -4.20 6.52
C ILE A 111 -3.66 -2.72 6.21
N ASP A 112 -2.56 -2.16 6.72
CA ASP A 112 -2.19 -0.77 6.46
C ASP A 112 -0.68 -0.54 6.61
N VAL A 113 -0.24 0.60 6.09
CA VAL A 113 1.15 1.07 6.10
C VAL A 113 1.17 2.58 6.38
N LEU A 114 2.03 3.02 7.30
CA LEU A 114 2.22 4.44 7.59
C LEU A 114 3.70 4.80 7.73
N ALA A 115 4.15 5.78 6.95
CA ALA A 115 5.45 6.41 7.13
C ALA A 115 5.36 7.56 8.14
N ALA A 116 6.30 7.59 9.09
CA ALA A 116 6.40 8.64 10.09
C ALA A 116 7.86 8.93 10.45
N GLU A 117 8.19 10.21 10.65
CA GLU A 117 9.56 10.63 10.98
C GLU A 117 10.00 10.24 12.39
N ARG A 118 9.03 10.07 13.30
CA ARG A 118 9.27 9.73 14.70
C ARG A 118 8.60 8.41 15.05
N ARG A 119 9.19 7.73 16.04
CA ARG A 119 8.67 6.51 16.66
C ARG A 119 8.14 6.83 18.07
N ASP A 120 7.08 7.61 18.13
CA ASP A 120 6.41 8.01 19.37
C ASP A 120 4.92 7.60 19.36
N LEU A 121 4.20 7.91 20.44
CA LEU A 121 2.82 7.48 20.62
C LEU A 121 1.85 8.07 19.57
N ALA A 122 2.08 9.31 19.13
CA ALA A 122 1.21 9.99 18.16
C ALA A 122 1.09 9.28 16.79
N PRO A 123 2.18 8.94 16.07
CA PRO A 123 2.13 8.17 14.83
C PRO A 123 1.64 6.74 15.07
N THR A 124 1.95 6.14 16.22
CA THR A 124 1.42 4.81 16.58
C THR A 124 -0.12 4.85 16.68
N ARG A 125 -0.69 5.82 17.40
CA ARG A 125 -2.16 6.04 17.45
C ARG A 125 -2.72 6.30 16.07
N ARG A 126 -2.11 7.21 15.30
CA ARG A 126 -2.56 7.52 13.93
C ARG A 126 -2.57 6.28 13.04
N PHE A 127 -1.58 5.41 13.19
CA PHE A 127 -1.51 4.14 12.47
C PHE A 127 -2.71 3.24 12.80
N PHE A 128 -2.99 3.00 14.09
CA PHE A 128 -4.14 2.19 14.49
C PHE A 128 -5.47 2.81 14.06
N THR A 129 -5.67 4.11 14.27
CA THR A 129 -6.90 4.79 13.83
C THR A 129 -7.14 4.60 12.32
N ARG A 130 -6.09 4.72 11.52
CA ARG A 130 -6.18 4.52 10.06
C ARG A 130 -6.43 3.05 9.70
N ALA A 131 -5.71 2.11 10.30
CA ALA A 131 -5.89 0.69 10.05
C ALA A 131 -7.31 0.19 10.42
N LEU A 132 -7.87 0.72 11.51
CA LEU A 132 -9.20 0.36 12.02
C LEU A 132 -10.34 1.05 11.27
N SER A 133 -10.09 2.15 10.56
CA SER A 133 -11.14 2.87 9.82
C SER A 133 -11.78 2.06 8.68
N HIS A 134 -11.09 1.02 8.21
CA HIS A 134 -11.53 0.17 7.09
C HIS A 134 -11.49 -1.33 7.41
N SER A 135 -11.32 -1.70 8.69
CA SER A 135 -11.14 -3.08 9.12
C SER A 135 -11.93 -3.34 10.39
N ARG A 136 -12.34 -4.59 10.61
CA ARG A 136 -12.86 -5.00 11.93
C ARG A 136 -11.73 -4.95 12.95
N LYS A 137 -12.09 -4.70 14.22
CA LYS A 137 -11.12 -4.76 15.32
C LYS A 137 -10.63 -6.22 15.50
N PRO A 138 -9.32 -6.47 15.58
CA PRO A 138 -8.82 -7.80 15.86
C PRO A 138 -9.15 -8.25 17.28
N ALA A 139 -9.19 -9.56 17.49
CA ALA A 139 -9.23 -10.17 18.82
C ALA A 139 -7.84 -10.20 19.48
N GLU A 140 -6.77 -10.20 18.68
CA GLU A 140 -5.38 -10.24 19.15
C GLU A 140 -4.49 -9.32 18.31
N ALA A 141 -3.60 -8.58 18.97
CA ALA A 141 -2.55 -7.81 18.33
C ALA A 141 -1.19 -8.25 18.89
N THR A 142 -0.34 -8.77 18.01
CA THR A 142 1.06 -9.05 18.30
C THR A 142 1.90 -7.85 17.91
N THR A 143 2.71 -7.32 18.83
CA THR A 143 3.64 -6.21 18.54
C THR A 143 5.04 -6.53 19.04
N ASP A 144 6.02 -5.72 18.62
CA ASP A 144 7.29 -5.68 19.35
C ASP A 144 7.11 -5.02 20.73
N ARG A 145 8.18 -4.98 21.52
CA ARG A 145 8.16 -4.40 22.87
C ARG A 145 8.38 -2.88 22.90
N ALA A 146 8.02 -2.16 21.84
CA ALA A 146 8.17 -0.71 21.85
C ALA A 146 7.22 -0.04 22.85
N PRO A 147 7.68 0.97 23.63
CA PRO A 147 6.87 1.60 24.68
C PRO A 147 5.57 2.26 24.21
N ALA A 148 5.45 2.58 22.91
CA ALA A 148 4.28 3.23 22.36
C ALA A 148 3.09 2.27 22.15
N TYR A 149 3.34 0.97 21.97
CA TYR A 149 2.30 0.00 21.62
C TYR A 149 1.30 -0.27 22.73
N PRO A 150 1.69 -0.57 23.99
CA PRO A 150 0.72 -0.90 25.04
C PRO A 150 -0.34 0.19 25.19
N ARG A 151 0.09 1.45 25.32
CA ARG A 151 -0.83 2.59 25.43
C ARG A 151 -1.69 2.81 24.19
N ALA A 152 -1.15 2.61 22.99
CA ALA A 152 -1.95 2.75 21.77
C ALA A 152 -2.99 1.63 21.63
N LEU A 153 -2.64 0.42 22.04
CA LEU A 153 -3.55 -0.74 22.05
C LEU A 153 -4.64 -0.56 23.10
N ASP A 154 -4.32 -0.16 24.33
CA ASP A 154 -5.31 0.09 25.38
C ASP A 154 -6.37 1.13 24.94
N GLU A 155 -5.94 2.16 24.21
CA GLU A 155 -6.83 3.24 23.77
C GLU A 155 -7.67 2.87 22.53
N GLN A 156 -7.14 2.06 21.60
CA GLN A 156 -7.80 1.77 20.32
C GLN A 156 -8.48 0.40 20.29
N LEU A 157 -7.90 -0.57 21.02
CA LEU A 157 -8.22 -2.00 21.05
C LEU A 157 -8.25 -2.55 22.49
N PRO A 158 -9.03 -1.96 23.42
CA PRO A 158 -9.02 -2.33 24.85
C PRO A 158 -9.45 -3.78 25.14
N THR A 159 -10.12 -4.44 24.19
CA THR A 159 -10.59 -5.82 24.32
C THR A 159 -9.69 -6.84 23.62
N ALA A 160 -8.68 -6.38 22.86
CA ALA A 160 -7.78 -7.28 22.14
C ALA A 160 -6.71 -7.83 23.09
N GLY A 161 -6.38 -9.12 22.95
CA GLY A 161 -5.20 -9.68 23.61
C GLY A 161 -3.93 -9.05 23.01
N HIS A 162 -3.09 -8.45 23.86
CA HIS A 162 -1.77 -7.99 23.44
C HIS A 162 -0.74 -9.10 23.66
N VAL A 163 -0.05 -9.48 22.57
CA VAL A 163 1.02 -10.50 22.60
C VAL A 163 2.34 -9.84 22.24
N ASP A 164 3.37 -10.00 23.08
CA ASP A 164 4.71 -9.41 22.89
C ASP A 164 5.84 -10.45 23.02
N VAL A 165 5.52 -11.71 22.69
CA VAL A 165 6.41 -12.86 22.83
C VAL A 165 7.47 -12.89 21.72
N ALA A 166 8.70 -13.24 22.10
CA ALA A 166 9.81 -13.38 21.16
C ALA A 166 9.47 -14.31 19.99
N ARG A 167 9.84 -13.91 18.77
CA ARG A 167 9.62 -14.62 17.48
C ARG A 167 8.16 -14.68 16.98
N ALA A 168 7.19 -14.09 17.69
CA ALA A 168 5.82 -13.97 17.16
C ALA A 168 5.75 -13.05 15.93
N ASN A 169 6.72 -12.14 15.75
CA ASN A 169 6.79 -11.19 14.64
C ASN A 169 7.46 -11.71 13.35
N ASN A 170 7.91 -12.97 13.29
CA ASN A 170 8.61 -13.51 12.10
C ASN A 170 7.83 -13.29 10.79
N ARG A 171 6.49 -13.30 10.86
CA ARG A 171 5.61 -13.08 9.70
C ARG A 171 5.72 -11.67 9.15
N ILE A 172 5.67 -10.66 10.03
CA ILE A 172 5.78 -9.26 9.62
C ILE A 172 7.21 -8.92 9.21
N GLU A 173 8.22 -9.52 9.85
CA GLU A 173 9.63 -9.40 9.45
C GLU A 173 9.90 -9.96 8.03
N SER A 174 9.25 -11.08 7.68
CA SER A 174 9.29 -11.62 6.31
C SER A 174 8.68 -10.64 5.30
N ASP A 175 7.59 -9.97 5.66
CA ASP A 175 6.97 -8.95 4.81
C ASP A 175 7.83 -7.68 4.70
N HIS A 176 8.46 -7.24 5.79
CA HIS A 176 9.47 -6.16 5.80
C HIS A 176 10.60 -6.43 4.82
N SER A 177 11.10 -7.67 4.78
CA SER A 177 12.19 -8.06 3.88
C SER A 177 11.82 -7.88 2.40
N ARG A 178 10.56 -8.12 2.03
CA ARG A 178 10.08 -7.94 0.65
C ARG A 178 10.04 -6.46 0.25
N LEU A 179 9.56 -5.59 1.14
CA LEU A 179 9.56 -4.15 0.90
C LEU A 179 11.00 -3.61 0.84
N THR A 180 11.85 -4.01 1.78
CA THR A 180 13.26 -3.59 1.81
C THR A 180 13.99 -4.03 0.55
N ALA A 181 13.74 -5.24 0.05
CA ALA A 181 14.28 -5.69 -1.23
C ALA A 181 13.79 -4.84 -2.42
N ARG A 182 12.52 -4.39 -2.41
CA ARG A 182 12.00 -3.44 -3.40
C ARG A 182 12.71 -2.09 -3.30
N LEU A 183 12.90 -1.56 -2.10
CA LEU A 183 13.44 -0.22 -1.90
C LEU A 183 14.96 -0.13 -2.06
N ARG A 184 15.69 -1.25 -1.94
CA ARG A 184 17.16 -1.29 -1.91
C ARG A 184 17.84 -0.59 -3.10
N PRO A 185 17.45 -0.79 -4.37
CA PRO A 185 18.13 -0.13 -5.50
C PRO A 185 17.94 1.39 -5.55
N MET A 186 16.95 1.91 -4.81
CA MET A 186 16.57 3.32 -4.85
C MET A 186 17.52 4.22 -4.03
N ARG A 187 18.40 3.62 -3.23
CA ARG A 187 19.39 4.32 -2.36
C ARG A 187 18.77 5.37 -1.43
N GLY A 188 17.52 5.13 -1.00
CA GLY A 188 16.76 6.02 -0.14
C GLY A 188 15.82 6.95 -0.92
N LEU A 189 14.68 7.24 -0.31
CA LEU A 189 13.66 8.10 -0.90
C LEU A 189 13.94 9.55 -0.57
N LYS A 190 13.46 10.50 -1.38
CA LYS A 190 13.73 11.93 -1.17
C LYS A 190 12.71 12.60 -0.24
N HIS A 191 11.47 12.12 -0.22
CA HIS A 191 10.39 12.73 0.53
C HIS A 191 9.56 11.70 1.31
N LEU A 192 9.05 12.08 2.48
CA LEU A 192 8.19 11.23 3.31
C LEU A 192 6.93 10.80 2.55
N ARG A 193 6.34 11.71 1.77
CA ARG A 193 5.19 11.40 0.90
C ARG A 193 5.50 10.29 -0.10
N SER A 194 6.70 10.28 -0.67
CA SER A 194 7.10 9.21 -1.59
C SER A 194 7.27 7.88 -0.87
N ALA A 195 7.80 7.89 0.36
CA ALA A 195 7.87 6.70 1.21
C ALA A 195 6.48 6.13 1.52
N GLN A 196 5.53 6.99 1.90
CA GLN A 196 4.14 6.59 2.08
C GLN A 196 3.54 5.99 0.81
N THR A 197 3.68 6.70 -0.31
CA THR A 197 3.08 6.33 -1.60
C THR A 197 3.61 4.98 -2.08
N ILE A 198 4.93 4.81 -2.13
CA ILE A 198 5.57 3.61 -2.66
C ILE A 198 5.30 2.42 -1.73
N SER A 199 5.35 2.62 -0.41
CA SER A 199 5.09 1.53 0.54
C SER A 199 3.63 1.08 0.54
N SER A 200 2.69 2.01 0.34
CA SER A 200 1.26 1.70 0.18
C SER A 200 0.99 0.98 -1.14
N GLY A 201 1.61 1.45 -2.24
CA GLY A 201 1.52 0.78 -3.54
C GLY A 201 2.16 -0.61 -3.52
N HIS A 202 3.26 -0.80 -2.79
CA HIS A 202 3.84 -2.12 -2.59
C HIS A 202 2.89 -3.05 -1.82
N ALA A 203 2.21 -2.56 -0.78
CA ALA A 203 1.18 -3.32 -0.06
C ALA A 203 0.03 -3.74 -0.99
N LEU A 204 -0.45 -2.83 -1.85
CA LEU A 204 -1.45 -3.15 -2.89
C LEU A 204 -0.99 -4.29 -3.79
N ILE A 205 0.25 -4.21 -4.32
CA ILE A 205 0.84 -5.26 -5.15
C ILE A 205 0.86 -6.61 -4.41
N GLN A 206 1.25 -6.63 -3.14
CA GLN A 206 1.29 -7.87 -2.36
C GLN A 206 -0.10 -8.45 -2.14
N ASN A 207 -1.08 -7.62 -1.78
CA ASN A 207 -2.45 -8.06 -1.54
C ASN A 207 -3.09 -8.67 -2.80
N ILE A 208 -2.99 -7.99 -3.95
CA ILE A 208 -3.53 -8.54 -5.21
C ILE A 208 -2.81 -9.85 -5.58
N ARG A 209 -1.48 -9.87 -5.57
CA ARG A 209 -0.72 -11.09 -5.96
C ARG A 209 -1.02 -12.30 -5.09
N ARG A 210 -1.23 -12.08 -3.80
CA ARG A 210 -1.53 -13.16 -2.85
C ARG A 210 -3.01 -13.53 -2.79
N GLY A 211 -3.87 -12.84 -3.54
CA GLY A 211 -5.31 -13.13 -3.56
C GLY A 211 -6.02 -12.65 -2.28
N HIS A 212 -5.60 -11.53 -1.72
CA HIS A 212 -6.27 -10.85 -0.59
C HIS A 212 -7.22 -9.75 -1.07
N CYS A 213 -7.54 -9.74 -2.36
CA CYS A 213 -8.49 -8.84 -2.98
C CYS A 213 -9.33 -9.62 -3.99
N GLU A 214 -10.60 -9.25 -4.09
CA GLU A 214 -11.55 -9.66 -5.14
C GLU A 214 -11.23 -8.94 -6.46
N LEU A 215 -9.96 -9.05 -6.90
CA LEU A 215 -9.44 -8.45 -8.13
C LEU A 215 -8.69 -9.51 -8.94
N GLY A 216 -9.09 -9.73 -10.19
CA GLY A 216 -8.51 -10.77 -11.05
C GLY A 216 -8.59 -12.19 -10.45
N THR A 217 -9.61 -12.47 -9.62
CA THR A 217 -9.82 -13.76 -8.93
C THR A 217 -10.07 -14.92 -9.89
N ASP A 218 -10.78 -14.66 -11.00
CA ASP A 218 -11.15 -15.65 -12.02
C ASP A 218 -10.07 -15.86 -13.10
N THR A 219 -8.89 -15.25 -12.96
CA THR A 219 -7.79 -15.37 -13.94
C THR A 219 -6.66 -16.27 -13.42
N ASP A 220 -5.83 -16.82 -14.32
CA ASP A 220 -4.57 -17.49 -13.97
C ASP A 220 -3.80 -16.65 -12.91
N PRO A 221 -3.34 -17.26 -11.80
CA PRO A 221 -2.59 -16.55 -10.76
C PRO A 221 -1.40 -15.72 -11.25
N ARG A 222 -0.79 -16.09 -12.39
CA ARG A 222 0.29 -15.32 -13.05
C ARG A 222 -0.19 -14.01 -13.66
N LEU A 223 -1.45 -13.95 -14.08
CA LEU A 223 -2.08 -12.79 -14.72
C LEU A 223 -2.90 -11.94 -13.74
N ARG A 224 -3.25 -12.46 -12.56
CA ARG A 224 -4.04 -11.77 -11.52
C ARG A 224 -3.62 -10.31 -11.29
N LEU A 225 -2.33 -10.03 -11.22
CA LEU A 225 -1.84 -8.66 -11.00
C LEU A 225 -2.11 -7.74 -12.20
N THR A 226 -2.03 -8.27 -13.43
CA THR A 226 -2.36 -7.51 -14.64
C THR A 226 -3.87 -7.26 -14.70
N THR A 227 -4.69 -8.29 -14.50
CA THR A 227 -6.16 -8.17 -14.53
C THR A 227 -6.67 -7.22 -13.44
N GLY A 228 -6.21 -7.40 -12.20
CA GLY A 228 -6.61 -6.53 -11.09
C GLY A 228 -6.24 -5.06 -11.30
N PHE A 229 -5.12 -4.76 -11.96
CA PHE A 229 -4.80 -3.37 -12.32
C PHE A 229 -5.65 -2.84 -13.47
N ALA A 230 -6.08 -3.68 -14.41
CA ALA A 230 -7.04 -3.27 -15.45
C ALA A 230 -8.41 -2.94 -14.85
N GLU A 231 -8.91 -3.77 -13.92
CA GLU A 231 -10.14 -3.49 -13.16
C GLU A 231 -10.03 -2.18 -12.37
N LEU A 232 -8.91 -1.95 -11.67
CA LEU A 232 -8.68 -0.70 -10.95
C LEU A 232 -8.55 0.52 -11.87
N THR A 233 -8.09 0.34 -13.11
CA THR A 233 -8.00 1.42 -14.10
C THR A 233 -9.40 1.91 -14.48
N LEU A 234 -10.38 1.01 -14.57
CA LEU A 234 -11.77 1.36 -14.85
C LEU A 234 -12.47 2.02 -13.66
N ALA A 235 -11.95 1.79 -12.45
CA ALA A 235 -12.52 2.31 -11.22
C ALA A 235 -12.06 3.73 -10.85
N ILE A 236 -11.07 4.30 -11.56
CA ILE A 236 -10.50 5.63 -11.27
C ILE A 236 -10.55 6.61 -12.45
#